data_AF-A0A9D0YKJ7-F1
#
_entry.id   AF-A0A9D0YKJ7-F1
#
_cell.length_a   1.000
_cell.length_b   1.000
_cell.length_c   1.000
_cell.angle_alpha   90.00
_cell.angle_beta   90.00
_cell.angle_gamma   90.00
#
_symmetry.space_group_name_H-M   'P 1'
#
loop_
_entity.id
_entity.type
_entity.pdbx_description
1 polymer ?
#
loop_
_entity_poly.entity_id
_entity_poly.type
_entity_poly.pdbx_seq_one_letter_code
_entity_poly.pdbx_strand_id
1 'polypeptide(L)'
;MRDIEELRAEFEAMKESGEFCTDGSCESDEEIDMKDYPSYTEALYAQIVAPHASGIYLSRWDIKDIADVAGDSMSIHPRKRMFELLMKFAVSQERMEAVLDALEAHMQEKIEIYKELQTTFPHSKVVFEEKIAKAEKTIRSFPHILSEYF
;
A
#
# COMPACT_ATOMS: atom_id res chain seq x y z
N MET A 1 -32.71 0.43 -34.21
CA MET A 1 -31.92 1.66 -33.97
C MET A 1 -32.66 2.36 -32.84
N ARG A 2 -32.12 2.41 -31.62
CA ARG A 2 -32.86 2.97 -30.47
C ARG A 2 -33.10 4.45 -30.73
N ASP A 3 -34.31 4.92 -30.43
CA ASP A 3 -34.71 6.28 -30.73
C ASP A 3 -33.94 7.24 -29.82
N ILE A 4 -33.35 8.29 -30.39
CA ILE A 4 -32.47 9.21 -29.66
C ILE A 4 -33.27 9.97 -28.60
N GLU A 5 -34.57 10.14 -28.83
CA GLU A 5 -35.50 10.76 -27.88
C GLU A 5 -35.76 9.85 -26.67
N GLU A 6 -35.80 8.53 -26.86
CA GLU A 6 -35.98 7.54 -25.79
C GLU A 6 -34.75 7.51 -24.87
N LEU A 7 -33.55 7.51 -25.45
CA LEU A 7 -32.30 7.60 -24.69
C LEU A 7 -32.16 8.92 -23.92
N ARG A 8 -32.71 10.00 -24.46
CA ARG A 8 -32.69 11.32 -23.82
C ARG A 8 -33.67 11.38 -22.63
N ALA A 9 -34.84 10.76 -22.77
CA ALA A 9 -35.80 10.62 -21.68
C ALA A 9 -35.26 9.71 -20.55
N GLU A 10 -34.61 8.60 -20.88
CA GLU A 10 -33.94 7.73 -19.91
C GLU A 10 -32.84 8.47 -19.14
N PHE A 11 -32.05 9.30 -19.82
CA PHE A 11 -30.98 10.08 -19.20
C PHE A 11 -31.52 11.20 -18.28
N GLU A 12 -32.61 11.86 -18.67
CA GLU A 12 -33.26 12.87 -17.82
C GLU A 12 -33.93 12.25 -16.59
N ALA A 13 -34.57 11.09 -16.73
CA ALA A 13 -35.13 10.34 -15.60
C ALA A 13 -34.05 9.88 -14.60
N MET A 14 -32.85 9.53 -15.08
CA MET A 14 -31.70 9.17 -14.25
C MET A 14 -31.07 10.38 -13.52
N LYS A 15 -31.34 11.60 -13.98
CA LYS A 15 -30.92 12.85 -13.32
C LYS A 15 -31.87 13.25 -12.19
N GLU A 16 -33.16 12.90 -12.31
CA GLU A 16 -34.18 13.16 -11.29
C GLU A 16 -34.12 12.20 -10.09
N SER A 17 -33.50 11.03 -10.23
CA SER A 17 -33.33 10.06 -9.14
C SER A 17 -32.29 10.47 -8.07
N GLY A 18 -31.69 11.67 -8.19
CA GLY A 18 -30.86 12.27 -7.15
C GLY A 18 -29.45 11.68 -6.99
N GLU A 19 -29.05 10.70 -7.80
CA GLU A 19 -27.73 10.03 -7.69
C GLU A 19 -26.60 10.73 -8.46
N PHE A 20 -26.87 11.82 -9.17
CA PHE A 20 -25.83 12.61 -9.86
C PHE A 20 -25.75 14.02 -9.29
N CYS A 21 -24.73 14.31 -8.48
CA CYS A 21 -24.50 15.66 -7.98
C CYS A 21 -24.05 16.55 -9.15
N THR A 22 -24.85 17.56 -9.44
CA THR A 22 -24.70 18.43 -10.63
C THR A 22 -23.84 19.67 -10.38
N ASP A 23 -23.27 19.79 -9.19
CA ASP A 23 -22.44 20.90 -8.72
C ASP A 23 -20.97 20.51 -8.46
N GLY A 24 -20.61 19.24 -8.71
CA GLY A 24 -19.29 18.71 -8.35
C GLY A 24 -19.10 18.48 -6.86
N SER A 25 -20.17 18.53 -6.05
CA SER A 25 -20.18 18.13 -4.64
C SER A 25 -20.55 16.66 -4.44
N CYS A 26 -20.36 15.80 -5.46
CA CYS A 26 -20.31 14.37 -5.20
C CYS A 26 -19.31 14.19 -4.06
N GLU A 27 -19.68 13.47 -3.01
CA GLU A 27 -18.75 12.98 -1.99
C GLU A 27 -17.78 11.99 -2.68
N SER A 28 -16.88 12.51 -3.52
CA SER A 28 -15.62 11.84 -3.79
C SER A 28 -14.82 12.01 -2.52
N ASP A 29 -14.54 10.88 -1.87
CA ASP A 29 -14.03 10.79 -0.51
C ASP A 29 -15.16 10.90 0.51
N GLU A 30 -15.97 9.83 0.62
CA GLU A 30 -16.35 9.40 1.95
C GLU A 30 -15.06 9.43 2.79
N GLU A 31 -15.01 10.38 3.72
CA GLU A 31 -14.23 10.29 4.93
C GLU A 31 -14.61 8.97 5.62
N ILE A 32 -14.09 7.86 5.11
CA ILE A 32 -14.15 6.57 5.79
C ILE A 32 -13.37 6.81 7.08
N ASP A 33 -14.13 7.00 8.15
CA ASP A 33 -13.67 7.31 9.49
C ASP A 33 -12.36 6.55 9.76
N MET A 34 -11.24 7.27 9.85
CA MET A 34 -9.90 6.70 10.09
C MET A 34 -9.82 5.95 11.45
N LYS A 35 -10.92 5.88 12.20
CA LYS A 35 -11.05 5.22 13.50
C LYS A 35 -11.16 3.69 13.45
N ASP A 36 -11.45 3.09 12.29
CA ASP A 36 -11.62 1.63 12.17
C ASP A 36 -10.30 0.85 12.04
N TYR A 37 -9.17 1.55 11.99
CA TYR A 37 -7.86 0.92 11.88
C TYR A 37 -7.21 0.72 13.24
N PRO A 38 -6.72 -0.49 13.56
CA PRO A 38 -5.97 -0.71 14.78
C PRO A 38 -4.79 0.26 14.87
N SER A 39 -4.54 0.85 16.04
CA SER A 39 -3.43 1.78 16.27
C SER A 39 -2.08 1.24 15.80
N TYR A 40 -1.91 -0.09 15.74
CA TYR A 40 -0.69 -0.71 15.26
C TYR A 40 -0.47 -0.54 13.74
N THR A 41 -1.53 -0.43 12.94
CA THR A 41 -1.38 -0.28 11.48
C THR A 41 -0.71 1.04 11.10
N GLU A 42 -0.99 2.12 11.82
CA GLU A 42 -0.31 3.40 11.62
C GLU A 42 1.16 3.34 12.07
N ALA A 43 1.44 2.63 13.17
CA ALA A 43 2.81 2.40 13.63
C ALA A 43 3.62 1.58 12.60
N LEU A 44 3.05 0.49 12.09
CA LEU A 44 3.66 -0.32 11.04
C LEU A 44 3.84 0.47 9.73
N TYR A 45 2.87 1.31 9.36
CA TYR A 45 3.02 2.18 8.21
C TYR A 45 4.21 3.14 8.35
N ALA A 46 4.34 3.78 9.52
CA ALA A 46 5.44 4.70 9.80
C ALA A 46 6.80 3.98 9.84
N GLN A 47 6.85 2.73 10.29
CA GLN A 47 8.08 1.95 10.40
C GLN A 47 8.52 1.29 9.07
N ILE A 48 7.57 0.79 8.28
CA ILE A 48 7.83 -0.06 7.11
C ILE A 48 7.67 0.73 5.80
N VAL A 49 6.59 1.49 5.65
CA VAL A 49 6.25 2.16 4.37
C VAL A 49 6.93 3.52 4.23
N ALA A 50 7.26 4.18 5.34
CA ALA A 50 7.90 5.48 5.30
C ALA A 50 9.39 5.36 4.90
N PRO A 51 9.81 5.88 3.72
CA PRO A 51 11.15 5.59 3.18
C PRO A 51 12.29 6.17 4.03
N HIS A 52 12.02 7.22 4.79
CA HIS A 52 13.01 7.84 5.68
C HIS A 52 13.33 6.94 6.88
N ALA A 53 12.38 6.09 7.29
CA ALA A 53 12.50 5.14 8.39
C ALA A 53 13.01 3.79 7.89
N SER A 54 12.38 3.22 6.85
CA SER A 54 12.70 1.87 6.34
C SER A 54 13.84 1.84 5.33
N GLY A 55 14.28 2.98 4.80
CA GLY A 55 15.33 3.06 3.79
C GLY A 55 14.88 2.70 2.36
N ILE A 56 13.72 2.08 2.20
CA ILE A 56 13.15 1.64 0.92
C ILE A 56 11.83 2.35 0.67
N TYR A 57 11.65 2.81 -0.56
CA TYR A 57 10.35 3.31 -1.02
C TYR A 57 9.52 2.17 -1.57
N LEU A 58 8.36 1.92 -0.96
CA LEU A 58 7.34 1.02 -1.50
C LEU A 58 6.34 1.82 -2.33
N SER A 59 6.29 1.52 -3.63
CA SER A 59 5.30 2.06 -4.54
C SER A 59 3.96 1.34 -4.39
N ARG A 60 2.93 1.86 -5.06
CA ARG A 60 1.61 1.20 -5.13
C ARG A 60 1.69 -0.17 -5.81
N TRP A 61 2.56 -0.29 -6.82
CA TRP A 61 2.78 -1.57 -7.50
C TRP A 61 3.49 -2.56 -6.61
N ASP A 62 4.53 -2.12 -5.89
CA ASP A 62 5.24 -2.98 -4.96
C ASP A 62 4.28 -3.54 -3.87
N ILE A 63 3.42 -2.69 -3.29
CA ILE A 63 2.42 -3.13 -2.29
C ILE A 63 1.42 -4.13 -2.88
N LYS A 64 1.01 -3.93 -4.14
CA LYS A 64 0.14 -4.87 -4.83
C LYS A 64 0.81 -6.22 -5.03
N ASP A 65 2.05 -6.22 -5.52
CA ASP A 65 2.80 -7.44 -5.78
C ASP A 65 3.05 -8.21 -4.47
N ILE A 66 3.36 -7.51 -3.38
CA ILE A 66 3.47 -8.10 -2.04
C ILE A 66 2.15 -8.75 -1.60
N ALA A 67 1.02 -8.07 -1.80
CA ALA A 67 -0.29 -8.64 -1.49
C ALA A 67 -0.55 -9.92 -2.31
N ASP A 68 -0.30 -9.87 -3.61
CA ASP A 68 -0.51 -11.01 -4.51
C ASP A 68 0.37 -12.21 -4.10
N VAL A 69 1.62 -11.97 -3.67
CA VAL A 69 2.51 -13.01 -3.11
C VAL A 69 2.00 -13.58 -1.79
N ALA A 70 1.45 -12.74 -0.91
CA ALA A 70 0.82 -13.16 0.34
C ALA A 70 -0.55 -13.87 0.14
N GLY A 71 -1.01 -13.98 -1.10
CA GLY A 71 -2.25 -14.66 -1.49
C GLY A 71 -3.49 -13.78 -1.47
N ASP A 72 -3.33 -12.46 -1.43
CA ASP A 72 -4.41 -11.47 -1.41
C ASP A 72 -4.37 -10.59 -2.66
N SER A 73 -5.45 -10.52 -3.42
CA SER A 73 -5.51 -9.65 -4.59
C SER A 73 -6.17 -8.31 -4.25
N MET A 74 -5.55 -7.21 -4.67
CA MET A 74 -6.08 -5.87 -4.45
C MET A 74 -6.02 -4.97 -5.69
N SER A 75 -7.02 -4.09 -5.80
CA SER A 75 -7.03 -2.97 -6.73
C SER A 75 -6.04 -1.89 -6.31
N ILE A 76 -5.54 -1.13 -7.29
CA ILE A 76 -4.64 0.00 -7.02
C ILE A 76 -5.43 1.15 -6.38
N HIS A 77 -5.01 1.55 -5.18
CA HIS A 77 -5.56 2.67 -4.41
C HIS A 77 -4.43 3.63 -4.00
N PRO A 78 -4.72 4.75 -3.30
CA PRO A 78 -3.68 5.56 -2.67
C PRO A 78 -2.79 4.70 -1.75
N ARG A 79 -1.49 5.00 -1.69
CA ARG A 79 -0.49 4.15 -1.03
C ARG A 79 -0.82 3.82 0.44
N LYS A 80 -1.28 4.81 1.22
CA LYS A 80 -1.70 4.59 2.62
C LYS A 80 -2.86 3.59 2.69
N ARG A 81 -3.87 3.80 1.85
CA ARG A 81 -5.03 2.91 1.73
C ARG A 81 -4.66 1.49 1.31
N MET A 82 -3.71 1.33 0.40
CA MET A 82 -3.27 -0.01 -0.01
C MET A 82 -2.61 -0.78 1.14
N PHE A 83 -1.78 -0.11 1.94
CA PHE A 83 -1.18 -0.73 3.12
C PHE A 83 -2.23 -1.07 4.19
N GLU A 84 -3.17 -0.17 4.44
CA GLU A 84 -4.32 -0.43 5.32
C GLU A 84 -5.13 -1.66 4.88
N LEU A 85 -5.37 -1.81 3.57
CA LEU A 85 -6.04 -2.99 3.03
C LEU A 85 -5.21 -4.25 3.22
N LEU A 86 -3.89 -4.19 2.99
CA LEU A 86 -2.99 -5.32 3.24
C LEU A 86 -3.07 -5.78 4.71
N MET A 87 -3.02 -4.83 5.66
CA MET A 87 -3.14 -5.14 7.09
C MET A 87 -4.52 -5.68 7.47
N LYS A 88 -5.59 -5.27 6.76
CA LYS A 88 -6.95 -5.79 6.97
C LYS A 88 -7.07 -7.28 6.63
N PHE A 89 -6.24 -7.81 5.72
CA PHE A 89 -6.22 -9.23 5.40
C PHE A 89 -5.29 -10.04 6.33
N ALA A 90 -4.31 -9.38 6.94
CA ALA A 90 -3.37 -9.96 7.90
C ALA A 90 -3.98 -10.10 9.33
N VAL A 91 -5.11 -10.80 9.45
CA VAL A 91 -5.86 -10.94 10.73
C VAL A 91 -5.45 -12.12 11.60
N SER A 92 -4.63 -13.03 11.09
CA SER A 92 -4.07 -14.16 11.84
C SER A 92 -2.55 -14.11 11.80
N GLN A 93 -1.91 -14.77 12.77
CA GLN A 93 -0.45 -14.87 12.83
C GLN A 93 0.14 -15.42 11.52
N GLU A 94 -0.44 -16.50 10.98
CA GLU A 94 -0.02 -17.12 9.71
C GLU A 94 -0.12 -16.13 8.53
N ARG A 95 -1.20 -15.34 8.47
CA ARG A 95 -1.39 -14.35 7.41
C ARG A 95 -0.43 -13.17 7.55
N MET A 96 -0.20 -12.70 8.77
CA MET A 96 0.77 -11.64 9.03
C MET A 96 2.19 -12.11 8.70
N GLU A 97 2.55 -13.35 9.04
CA GLU A 97 3.83 -13.96 8.71
C GLU A 97 4.02 -14.00 7.18
N ALA A 98 3.03 -14.47 6.42
CA ALA A 98 3.08 -14.46 4.96
C ALA A 98 3.28 -13.05 4.37
N VAL A 99 2.62 -12.03 4.94
CA VAL A 99 2.78 -10.63 4.52
C VAL A 99 4.18 -10.10 4.84
N LEU A 100 4.71 -10.40 6.02
CA LEU A 100 6.04 -9.97 6.44
C LEU A 100 7.15 -10.68 5.65
N ASP A 101 6.97 -11.97 5.32
CA ASP A 101 7.88 -12.72 4.45
C ASP A 101 7.91 -12.13 3.04
N ALA A 102 6.75 -11.80 2.47
CA ALA A 102 6.65 -11.15 1.17
C ALA A 102 7.30 -9.75 1.18
N LEU A 103 7.09 -8.98 2.25
CA LEU A 103 7.77 -7.69 2.47
C LEU A 103 9.29 -7.85 2.58
N GLU A 104 9.76 -8.86 3.32
CA GLU A 104 11.19 -9.12 3.50
C GLU A 104 11.84 -9.46 2.16
N ALA A 105 11.27 -10.40 1.41
CA ALA A 105 11.75 -10.77 0.08
C ALA A 105 11.85 -9.54 -0.83
N HIS A 106 10.79 -8.73 -0.88
CA HIS A 106 10.77 -7.51 -1.67
C HIS A 106 11.85 -6.50 -1.23
N MET A 107 12.05 -6.32 0.08
CA MET A 107 13.07 -5.42 0.60
C MET A 107 14.48 -5.91 0.30
N GLN A 108 14.73 -7.23 0.38
CA GLN A 108 15.99 -7.84 0.00
C GLN A 108 16.31 -7.61 -1.49
N GLU A 109 15.34 -7.74 -2.39
CA GLU A 109 15.52 -7.43 -3.81
C GLU A 109 15.97 -5.97 -4.03
N LYS A 110 15.33 -5.01 -3.35
CA LYS A 110 15.75 -3.59 -3.44
C LYS A 110 17.14 -3.36 -2.84
N ILE A 111 17.51 -4.06 -1.77
CA ILE A 111 18.87 -4.00 -1.19
C ILE A 111 19.90 -4.47 -2.22
N GLU A 112 19.64 -5.55 -2.94
CA GLU A 112 20.57 -6.04 -3.98
C GLU A 112 20.73 -5.03 -5.12
N ILE A 113 19.63 -4.40 -5.55
CA ILE A 113 19.70 -3.29 -6.52
C ILE A 113 20.59 -2.15 -5.97
N TYR A 114 20.44 -1.79 -4.69
CA TYR A 114 21.29 -0.78 -4.09
C TYR A 114 22.76 -1.19 -4.08
N LYS A 115 23.09 -2.43 -3.71
CA LYS A 115 24.48 -2.94 -3.75
C LYS A 115 25.07 -2.95 -5.16
N GLU A 116 24.27 -3.30 -6.17
CA GLU A 116 24.67 -3.24 -7.58
C GLU A 116 24.98 -1.80 -7.99
N LEU A 117 24.13 -0.83 -7.60
CA LEU A 117 24.34 0.59 -7.88
C LEU A 117 25.58 1.14 -7.16
N GLN A 118 25.87 0.70 -5.94
CA GLN A 118 27.11 1.07 -5.23
C GLN A 118 28.35 0.58 -5.96
N THR A 119 28.28 -0.63 -6.53
CA THR A 119 29.39 -1.24 -7.27
C THR A 119 29.59 -0.55 -8.62
N THR A 120 28.50 -0.29 -9.34
CA THR A 120 28.52 0.35 -10.66
C THR A 120 28.87 1.84 -10.59
N PHE A 121 28.39 2.53 -9.55
CA PHE A 121 28.61 3.96 -9.33
C PHE A 121 29.17 4.24 -7.93
N PRO A 122 30.49 4.10 -7.72
CA PRO A 122 31.12 4.18 -6.40
C PRO A 122 30.85 5.48 -5.63
N HIS A 123 30.68 6.62 -6.31
CA HIS A 123 30.35 7.89 -5.67
C HIS A 123 28.95 7.91 -5.03
N SER A 124 28.04 7.03 -5.47
CA SER A 124 26.71 6.90 -4.88
C SER A 124 26.70 6.07 -3.59
N LYS A 125 27.83 5.43 -3.24
CA LYS A 125 27.93 4.47 -2.13
C LYS A 125 27.38 5.00 -0.82
N VAL A 126 27.79 6.22 -0.46
CA VAL A 126 27.40 6.91 0.77
C VAL A 126 25.87 7.06 0.89
N VAL A 127 25.18 7.29 -0.23
CA VAL A 127 23.72 7.46 -0.25
C VAL A 127 23.00 6.13 -0.01
N PHE A 128 23.51 5.05 -0.58
CA PHE A 128 22.88 3.73 -0.50
C PHE A 128 23.24 2.97 0.79
N GLU A 129 24.39 3.21 1.41
CA GLU A 129 24.78 2.56 2.68
C GLU A 129 23.78 2.86 3.79
N GLU A 130 23.37 4.13 3.94
CA GLU A 130 22.37 4.52 4.93
C GLU A 130 21.02 3.84 4.66
N LYS A 131 20.61 3.75 3.40
CA LYS A 131 19.35 3.12 2.99
C LYS A 131 19.35 1.62 3.26
N ILE A 132 20.43 0.93 2.92
CA ILE A 132 20.61 -0.51 3.19
C ILE A 132 20.58 -0.77 4.70
N ALA A 133 21.31 0.03 5.50
CA ALA A 133 21.34 -0.15 6.94
C ALA A 133 19.95 0.01 7.59
N LYS A 134 19.15 0.97 7.11
CA LYS A 134 17.75 1.15 7.54
C LYS A 134 16.88 -0.04 7.13
N ALA A 135 17.00 -0.49 5.88
CA ALA A 135 16.23 -1.62 5.37
C ALA A 135 16.50 -2.91 6.16
N GLU A 136 17.77 -3.24 6.40
CA GLU A 136 18.15 -4.39 7.23
C GLU A 136 17.66 -4.27 8.66
N LYS A 137 17.66 -3.05 9.24
CA LYS A 137 17.12 -2.82 10.58
C LYS A 137 15.60 -3.06 10.61
N THR A 138 14.88 -2.62 9.59
CA THR A 138 13.43 -2.86 9.46
C THR A 138 13.13 -4.34 9.30
N ILE A 139 13.84 -5.08 8.43
CA ILE A 139 13.67 -6.53 8.28
C ILE A 139 13.88 -7.25 9.63
N ARG A 140 14.94 -6.90 10.37
CA ARG A 140 15.20 -7.48 11.71
C ARG A 140 14.09 -7.23 12.73
N SER A 141 13.19 -6.26 12.49
CA SER A 141 12.06 -5.98 13.38
C SER A 141 10.83 -6.83 13.10
N PHE A 142 10.74 -7.53 11.96
CA PHE A 142 9.54 -8.29 11.58
C PHE A 142 9.18 -9.41 12.57
N PRO A 143 10.12 -10.20 13.11
CA PRO A 143 9.79 -11.19 14.14
C PRO A 143 9.23 -10.56 15.42
N HIS A 144 9.69 -9.34 15.75
CA HIS A 144 9.18 -8.62 16.93
C HIS A 144 7.75 -8.14 16.71
N ILE A 145 7.43 -7.65 15.51
CA ILE A 145 6.07 -7.26 15.12
C ILE A 145 5.10 -8.44 15.28
N LEU A 146 5.49 -9.65 14.84
CA LEU A 146 4.67 -10.84 15.05
C LEU A 146 4.41 -11.08 16.53
N SER A 147 5.45 -11.05 17.37
CA SER A 147 5.32 -11.30 18.82
C SER A 147 4.54 -10.24 19.60
N GLU A 148 4.48 -9.01 19.11
CA GLU A 148 3.84 -7.89 19.81
C GLU A 148 2.35 -7.81 19.51
N TYR A 149 1.94 -8.15 18.28
CA TYR A 149 0.58 -7.96 17.81
C TYR A 149 -0.23 -9.25 17.62
N PHE A 150 0.41 -10.43 17.71
CA PHE A 150 -0.21 -11.77 17.57
C PHE A 150 0.30 -12.75 18.62
#